data_AF-A0A1I1R148-F1
#
_entry.id   AF-A0A1I1R148-F1
#
_cell.length_a   1.000
_cell.length_b   1.000
_cell.length_c   1.000
_cell.angle_alpha   90.00
_cell.angle_beta   90.00
_cell.angle_gamma   90.00
#
_symmetry.space_group_name_H-M   'P 1'
#
loop_
_entity.id
_entity.type
_entity.pdbx_description
1 polymer ?
#
loop_
_entity_poly.entity_id
_entity_poly.type
_entity_poly.pdbx_seq_one_letter_code
_entity_poly.pdbx_strand_id
1 'polypeptide(L)'
;MLSASELYYLNSALDGTNIYGINPIETLINNQECEDSPKESLIMKDILKSHGELNEKSFRIIRNLEKYKNAKEYIWVNNLLISIDETDSIVFLKKYKKGQFILEETTKSLMIYSIFNNYMFLCSNDPTDSEKEILEPSDLIVNKLLNKKSEEVLCIQKEKNKEFNICNIYYKEGYTYRYDTLKKELMKTNPRDIRLELLKIFEYGVSE
;
A
#
# COMPACT_ATOMS: atom_id res chain seq x y z
N MET A 1 -4.59 11.03 -11.04
CA MET A 1 -3.44 11.20 -10.13
C MET A 1 -3.52 12.58 -9.50
N LEU A 2 -3.20 12.66 -8.21
CA LEU A 2 -3.27 13.87 -7.41
C LEU A 2 -1.91 14.14 -6.78
N SER A 3 -1.52 15.40 -6.69
CA SER A 3 -0.41 15.82 -5.84
C SER A 3 -0.81 15.68 -4.37
N ALA A 4 0.18 15.64 -3.48
CA ALA A 4 -0.09 15.68 -2.04
C ALA A 4 -0.96 16.90 -1.66
N SER A 5 -0.73 18.04 -2.28
CA SER A 5 -1.45 19.28 -1.94
C SER A 5 -2.85 19.36 -2.47
N GLU A 6 -3.12 18.73 -3.61
CA GLU A 6 -4.48 18.52 -4.07
C GLU A 6 -5.25 17.60 -3.12
N LEU A 7 -4.61 16.53 -2.62
CA LEU A 7 -5.21 15.66 -1.60
C LEU A 7 -5.46 16.42 -0.28
N TYR A 8 -4.52 17.25 0.18
CA TYR A 8 -4.72 18.09 1.36
C TYR A 8 -5.80 19.16 1.14
N TYR A 9 -5.90 19.75 -0.05
CA TYR A 9 -6.96 20.68 -0.39
C TYR A 9 -8.33 20.02 -0.26
N LEU A 10 -8.52 18.82 -0.83
CA LEU A 10 -9.77 18.07 -0.70
C LEU A 10 -10.02 17.62 0.74
N ASN A 11 -8.98 17.23 1.48
CA ASN A 11 -9.06 16.81 2.88
C ASN A 11 -9.44 17.98 3.84
N SER A 12 -9.30 19.24 3.41
CA SER A 12 -9.79 20.40 4.18
C SER A 12 -11.31 20.42 4.34
N ALA A 13 -12.05 19.73 3.46
CA ALA A 13 -13.50 19.54 3.60
C ALA A 13 -13.87 18.52 4.68
N LEU A 14 -12.90 17.79 5.22
CA LEU A 14 -13.06 16.86 6.33
C LEU A 14 -12.56 17.52 7.63
N ASP A 15 -11.31 17.26 7.99
CA ASP A 15 -10.67 17.80 9.21
C ASP A 15 -9.32 18.49 8.93
N GLY A 16 -8.81 18.43 7.69
CA GLY A 16 -7.53 19.02 7.29
C GLY A 16 -6.27 18.41 7.93
N THR A 17 -6.39 17.33 8.71
CA THR A 17 -5.28 16.66 9.41
C THR A 17 -4.40 15.82 8.46
N ASN A 18 -3.28 15.33 8.98
CA ASN A 18 -2.31 14.54 8.22
C ASN A 18 -2.94 13.31 7.56
N ILE A 19 -2.62 13.06 6.28
CA ILE A 19 -3.07 11.88 5.55
C ILE A 19 -2.02 10.78 5.75
N TYR A 20 -2.40 9.66 6.33
CA TYR A 20 -1.47 8.56 6.59
C TYR A 20 -0.84 8.04 5.29
N GLY A 21 0.48 7.83 5.29
CA GLY A 21 1.27 7.48 4.09
C GLY A 21 1.72 8.66 3.23
N ILE A 22 1.31 9.90 3.54
CA ILE A 22 1.82 11.11 2.88
C ILE A 22 2.74 11.86 3.85
N ASN A 23 3.98 12.11 3.43
CA ASN A 23 4.95 12.87 4.23
C ASN A 23 4.62 14.38 4.16
N PRO A 24 4.30 15.05 5.29
CA PRO A 24 3.94 16.46 5.30
C PRO A 24 5.13 17.37 4.93
N ILE A 25 6.36 16.99 5.28
CA ILE A 25 7.57 17.76 4.92
C ILE A 25 7.84 17.65 3.41
N GLU A 26 7.75 16.45 2.85
CA GLU A 26 7.89 16.24 1.39
C GLU A 26 6.83 17.06 0.63
N THR A 27 5.62 17.16 1.19
CA THR A 27 4.53 17.98 0.65
C THR A 27 4.88 19.47 0.64
N LEU A 28 5.39 20.01 1.75
CA LEU A 28 5.80 21.41 1.84
C LEU A 28 6.91 21.77 0.85
N ILE A 29 7.89 20.89 0.69
CA ILE A 29 8.98 21.07 -0.27
C ILE A 29 8.43 21.08 -1.71
N ASN A 30 7.62 20.09 -2.07
CA ASN A 30 7.04 20.01 -3.42
C ASN A 30 6.11 21.19 -3.73
N ASN A 31 5.49 21.81 -2.71
CA ASN A 31 4.64 22.99 -2.90
C ASN A 31 5.41 24.25 -3.23
N GLN A 32 6.62 24.40 -2.74
CA GLN A 32 7.47 25.54 -3.12
C GLN A 32 7.94 25.43 -4.57
N GLU A 33 8.04 24.19 -5.10
CA GLU A 33 8.45 23.92 -6.48
C GLU A 33 7.28 23.97 -7.49
N CYS A 34 6.02 24.05 -7.04
CA CYS A 34 4.84 23.98 -7.91
C CYS A 34 4.25 25.39 -8.12
N GLU A 35 4.15 25.84 -9.38
CA GLU A 35 3.71 27.19 -9.73
C GLU A 35 2.18 27.40 -9.62
N ASP A 36 1.38 26.33 -9.75
CA ASP A 36 -0.09 26.42 -9.73
C ASP A 36 -0.68 26.18 -8.34
N SER A 37 -1.73 26.93 -7.97
CA SER A 37 -2.46 26.64 -6.74
C SER A 37 -3.14 25.26 -6.82
N PRO A 38 -3.24 24.49 -5.72
CA PRO A 38 -3.92 23.19 -5.73
C PRO A 38 -5.39 23.30 -6.18
N LYS A 39 -6.04 24.44 -5.91
CA LYS A 39 -7.40 24.72 -6.40
C LYS A 39 -7.46 24.79 -7.93
N GLU A 40 -6.58 25.57 -8.55
CA GLU A 40 -6.53 25.70 -10.02
C GLU A 40 -6.19 24.38 -10.69
N SER A 41 -5.24 23.62 -10.15
CA SER A 41 -4.89 22.29 -10.66
C SER A 41 -6.08 21.32 -10.61
N LEU A 42 -6.84 21.34 -9.51
CA LEU A 42 -8.06 20.54 -9.37
C LEU A 42 -9.18 20.95 -10.34
N ILE A 43 -9.29 22.24 -10.67
CA ILE A 43 -10.22 22.75 -11.69
C ILE A 43 -9.78 22.25 -13.08
N MET A 44 -8.50 22.35 -13.42
CA MET A 44 -7.96 21.86 -14.70
C MET A 44 -8.14 20.35 -14.88
N LYS A 45 -8.21 19.58 -13.79
CA LYS A 45 -8.45 18.13 -13.80
C LYS A 45 -9.94 17.74 -13.80
N ASP A 46 -10.84 18.72 -13.90
CA ASP A 46 -12.29 18.55 -13.76
C ASP A 46 -12.69 17.87 -12.43
N ILE A 47 -11.88 18.03 -11.38
CA ILE A 47 -12.19 17.52 -10.04
C ILE A 47 -13.01 18.56 -9.27
N LEU A 48 -12.77 19.83 -9.53
CA LEU A 48 -13.64 20.94 -9.10
C LEU A 48 -14.31 21.56 -10.33
N LYS A 49 -15.45 22.24 -10.14
CA LYS A 49 -16.04 23.10 -11.18
C LYS A 49 -15.21 24.37 -11.35
N SER A 50 -15.43 25.11 -12.45
CA SER A 50 -14.75 26.38 -12.78
C SER A 50 -14.73 27.43 -11.66
N HIS A 51 -15.72 27.44 -10.76
CA HIS A 51 -15.79 28.35 -9.61
C HIS A 51 -15.16 27.79 -8.32
N GLY A 52 -14.60 26.57 -8.38
CA GLY A 52 -14.03 25.85 -7.23
C GLY A 52 -15.05 25.03 -6.44
N GLU A 53 -16.28 24.90 -6.92
CA GLU A 53 -17.30 24.06 -6.29
C GLU A 53 -17.00 22.58 -6.44
N LEU A 54 -17.45 21.78 -5.47
CA LEU A 54 -17.41 20.33 -5.54
C LEU A 54 -18.28 19.80 -6.69
N ASN A 55 -17.78 18.76 -7.35
CA ASN A 55 -18.52 17.93 -8.29
C ASN A 55 -18.45 16.44 -7.86
N GLU A 56 -19.10 15.56 -8.62
CA GLU A 56 -19.15 14.12 -8.31
C GLU A 56 -17.75 13.48 -8.12
N LYS A 57 -16.75 13.85 -8.93
CA LYS A 57 -15.39 13.34 -8.79
C LYS A 57 -14.77 13.77 -7.46
N SER A 58 -14.90 15.05 -7.08
CA SER A 58 -14.41 15.51 -5.78
C SER A 58 -15.13 14.83 -4.61
N PHE A 59 -16.46 14.65 -4.68
CA PHE A 59 -17.20 13.94 -3.64
C PHE A 59 -16.71 12.51 -3.47
N ARG A 60 -16.45 11.80 -4.58
CA ARG A 60 -15.89 10.44 -4.53
C ARG A 60 -14.52 10.41 -3.87
N ILE A 61 -13.63 11.35 -4.21
CA ILE A 61 -12.28 11.40 -3.61
C ILE A 61 -12.36 11.74 -2.12
N ILE A 62 -13.20 12.71 -1.72
CA ILE A 62 -13.41 13.10 -0.33
C ILE A 62 -13.96 11.92 0.49
N ARG A 63 -14.93 11.18 -0.06
CA ARG A 63 -15.47 9.96 0.57
C ARG A 63 -14.38 8.90 0.74
N ASN A 64 -13.52 8.71 -0.25
CA ASN A 64 -12.40 7.78 -0.15
C ASN A 64 -11.39 8.23 0.92
N LEU A 65 -11.09 9.53 1.02
CA LEU A 65 -10.25 10.09 2.08
C LEU A 65 -10.85 9.84 3.46
N GLU A 66 -12.15 10.06 3.63
CA GLU A 66 -12.84 9.84 4.89
C GLU A 66 -12.76 8.37 5.32
N LYS A 67 -13.13 7.44 4.44
CA LYS A 67 -13.01 5.99 4.68
C LYS A 67 -11.58 5.60 5.05
N TYR A 68 -10.62 6.06 4.24
CA TYR A 68 -9.22 5.77 4.42
C TYR A 68 -8.71 6.23 5.79
N LYS A 69 -9.03 7.46 6.20
CA LYS A 69 -8.55 8.04 7.47
C LYS A 69 -9.22 7.44 8.70
N ASN A 70 -10.47 7.01 8.58
CA ASN A 70 -11.22 6.41 9.68
C ASN A 70 -10.89 4.92 9.88
N ALA A 71 -10.10 4.33 9.00
CA ALA A 71 -9.67 2.94 9.14
C ALA A 71 -8.75 2.74 10.35
N LYS A 72 -8.98 1.64 11.06
CA LYS A 72 -8.17 1.21 12.22
C LYS A 72 -7.03 0.29 11.83
N GLU A 73 -7.10 -0.26 10.62
CA GLU A 73 -6.17 -1.25 10.10
C GLU A 73 -5.66 -0.86 8.73
N TYR A 74 -4.36 -1.05 8.54
CA TYR A 74 -3.68 -0.77 7.29
C TYR A 74 -2.79 -1.94 6.89
N ILE A 75 -2.74 -2.22 5.60
CA ILE A 75 -1.79 -3.14 4.98
C ILE A 75 -0.87 -2.35 4.07
N TRP A 76 0.43 -2.45 4.33
CA TRP A 76 1.47 -2.02 3.41
C TRP A 76 1.84 -3.17 2.50
N VAL A 77 1.82 -2.93 1.19
CA VAL A 77 2.35 -3.84 0.16
C VAL A 77 3.32 -3.05 -0.70
N ASN A 78 4.62 -3.15 -0.40
CA ASN A 78 5.65 -2.30 -1.00
C ASN A 78 5.29 -0.80 -0.96
N ASN A 79 4.96 -0.19 -2.10
CA ASN A 79 4.60 1.25 -2.21
C ASN A 79 3.10 1.53 -2.17
N LEU A 80 2.29 0.53 -1.82
CA LEU A 80 0.84 0.59 -1.71
C LEU A 80 0.45 0.53 -0.23
N LEU A 81 -0.35 1.50 0.21
CA LEU A 81 -0.93 1.52 1.55
C LEU A 81 -2.43 1.35 1.44
N ILE A 82 -2.97 0.34 2.09
CA ILE A 82 -4.36 -0.10 1.93
C ILE A 82 -5.04 0.03 3.28
N SER A 83 -6.10 0.83 3.35
CA SER A 83 -7.01 0.83 4.49
C SER A 83 -7.94 -0.38 4.42
N ILE A 84 -8.08 -1.09 5.53
CA ILE A 84 -8.96 -2.26 5.65
C ILE A 84 -10.08 -1.94 6.64
N ASP A 85 -11.29 -2.34 6.26
CA ASP A 85 -12.44 -2.43 7.14
C ASP A 85 -13.09 -3.83 7.03
N GLU A 86 -14.17 -4.03 7.79
CA GLU A 86 -14.92 -5.29 7.84
C GLU A 86 -15.65 -5.61 6.52
N THR A 87 -15.79 -4.62 5.63
CA THR A 87 -16.45 -4.80 4.33
C THR A 87 -15.50 -5.40 3.30
N ASP A 88 -16.03 -5.76 2.13
CA ASP A 88 -15.20 -6.14 0.98
C ASP A 88 -14.54 -4.92 0.30
N SER A 89 -15.00 -3.70 0.61
CA SER A 89 -14.48 -2.48 0.01
C SER A 89 -13.26 -1.97 0.75
N ILE A 90 -12.22 -1.60 0.01
CA ILE A 90 -10.96 -1.08 0.55
C ILE A 90 -10.56 0.17 -0.21
N VAL A 91 -9.94 1.12 0.50
CA VAL A 91 -9.34 2.29 -0.12
C VAL A 91 -7.82 2.16 -0.05
N PHE A 92 -7.14 2.39 -1.17
CA PHE A 92 -5.69 2.34 -1.22
C PHE A 92 -5.09 3.67 -1.65
N LEU A 93 -3.93 3.97 -1.09
CA LEU A 93 -3.04 5.06 -1.46
C LEU A 93 -1.76 4.48 -2.09
N LYS A 94 -1.49 4.84 -3.34
CA LYS A 94 -0.27 4.41 -4.06
C LYS A 94 0.57 5.62 -4.45
N LYS A 95 1.86 5.61 -4.08
CA LYS A 95 2.82 6.60 -4.59
C LYS A 95 3.15 6.25 -6.05
N TYR A 96 2.81 7.15 -6.97
CA TYR A 96 3.03 6.94 -8.41
C TYR A 96 4.40 7.50 -8.85
N LYS A 97 4.66 8.76 -8.53
CA LYS A 97 5.91 9.49 -8.80
C LYS A 97 6.20 10.44 -7.63
N LYS A 98 7.33 11.15 -7.65
CA LYS A 98 7.68 12.16 -6.63
C LYS A 98 6.49 13.12 -6.44
N GLY A 99 5.95 13.18 -5.22
CA GLY A 99 4.81 14.02 -4.86
C GLY A 99 3.44 13.66 -5.46
N GLN A 100 3.31 12.58 -6.25
CA GLN A 100 2.05 12.19 -6.91
C GLN A 100 1.50 10.86 -6.40
N PHE A 101 0.20 10.85 -6.18
CA PHE A 101 -0.53 9.78 -5.52
C PHE A 101 -1.78 9.36 -6.31
N ILE A 102 -2.18 8.11 -6.10
CA ILE A 102 -3.48 7.56 -6.50
C ILE A 102 -4.20 7.18 -5.22
N LEU A 103 -5.43 7.64 -5.05
CA LEU A 103 -6.33 7.27 -3.96
C LEU A 103 -7.63 6.74 -4.57
N GLU A 104 -7.82 5.43 -4.52
CA GLU A 104 -8.94 4.76 -5.17
C GLU A 104 -9.55 3.68 -4.27
N GLU A 105 -10.79 3.36 -4.55
CA GLU A 105 -11.55 2.29 -3.88
C GLU A 105 -11.57 1.06 -4.79
N THR A 106 -11.43 -0.13 -4.21
CA THR A 106 -11.55 -1.41 -4.92
C THR A 106 -12.05 -2.49 -3.94
N THR A 107 -12.17 -3.73 -4.38
CA THR A 107 -12.50 -4.86 -3.50
C THR A 107 -11.25 -5.60 -3.01
N LYS A 108 -11.37 -6.29 -1.88
CA LYS A 108 -10.31 -7.18 -1.36
C LYS A 108 -9.89 -8.19 -2.44
N SER A 109 -10.86 -8.81 -3.11
CA SER A 109 -10.58 -9.80 -4.17
C SER A 109 -9.78 -9.22 -5.34
N LEU A 110 -10.14 -8.03 -5.83
CA LEU A 110 -9.46 -7.38 -6.95
C LEU A 110 -8.05 -6.93 -6.57
N MET A 111 -7.86 -6.47 -5.34
CA MET A 111 -6.55 -6.09 -4.84
C MET A 111 -5.62 -7.30 -4.69
N ILE A 112 -6.10 -8.38 -4.09
CA ILE A 112 -5.34 -9.63 -3.96
C ILE A 112 -4.95 -10.16 -5.34
N TYR A 113 -5.90 -10.16 -6.29
CA TYR A 113 -5.62 -10.54 -7.67
C TYR A 113 -4.55 -9.65 -8.32
N SER A 114 -4.63 -8.33 -8.11
CA SER A 114 -3.60 -7.40 -8.59
C SER A 114 -2.22 -7.69 -8.00
N ILE A 115 -2.14 -8.06 -6.71
CA ILE A 115 -0.88 -8.45 -6.07
C ILE A 115 -0.33 -9.71 -6.75
N PHE A 116 -1.13 -10.75 -6.91
CA PHE A 116 -0.68 -11.98 -7.57
C PHE A 116 -0.18 -11.73 -8.99
N ASN A 117 -0.84 -10.85 -9.74
CA ASN A 117 -0.43 -10.49 -11.09
C ASN A 117 0.88 -9.68 -11.14
N ASN A 118 1.18 -8.88 -10.11
CA ASN A 118 2.41 -8.10 -10.04
C ASN A 118 3.62 -8.92 -9.55
N TYR A 119 3.37 -10.00 -8.81
CA TYR A 119 4.42 -10.85 -8.21
C TYR A 119 4.31 -12.28 -8.72
N MET A 120 4.76 -12.52 -9.95
CA MET A 120 4.61 -13.81 -10.66
C MET A 120 5.20 -15.01 -9.93
N PHE A 121 6.18 -14.82 -9.04
CA PHE A 121 6.71 -15.92 -8.23
C PHE A 121 5.65 -16.50 -7.28
N LEU A 122 4.60 -15.75 -6.92
CA LEU A 122 3.47 -16.26 -6.15
C LEU A 122 2.66 -17.31 -6.91
N CYS A 123 2.78 -17.38 -8.24
CA CYS A 123 2.05 -18.30 -9.09
C CYS A 123 2.78 -19.64 -9.29
N SER A 124 4.04 -19.78 -8.87
CA SER A 124 4.76 -21.05 -8.99
C SER A 124 4.37 -22.04 -7.90
N ASN A 125 4.81 -23.29 -8.05
CA ASN A 125 4.76 -24.30 -7.00
C ASN A 125 6.20 -24.79 -6.80
N ASP A 126 6.80 -24.38 -5.69
CA ASP A 126 8.15 -24.78 -5.34
C ASP A 126 8.10 -25.95 -4.33
N PRO A 127 9.08 -26.87 -4.34
CA PRO A 127 9.19 -27.93 -3.34
C PRO A 127 9.24 -27.36 -1.92
N THR A 128 8.66 -28.08 -0.96
CA THR A 128 8.55 -27.63 0.42
C THR A 128 9.63 -28.30 1.25
N ASP A 129 10.73 -27.60 1.48
CA ASP A 129 11.72 -27.99 2.50
C ASP A 129 11.66 -26.98 3.64
N SER A 130 11.57 -27.46 4.88
CA SER A 130 11.46 -26.63 6.09
C SER A 130 12.83 -26.18 6.59
N GLU A 131 13.66 -25.65 5.69
CA GLU A 131 14.90 -25.01 6.11
C GLU A 131 14.59 -23.64 6.70
N LYS A 132 15.01 -23.47 7.95
CA LYS A 132 14.85 -22.25 8.72
C LYS A 132 16.22 -21.75 9.15
N GLU A 133 16.45 -20.46 8.95
CA GLU A 133 17.68 -19.77 9.28
C GLU A 133 17.34 -18.50 10.07
N ILE A 134 18.15 -18.16 11.08
CA ILE A 134 18.08 -16.85 11.74
C ILE A 134 19.05 -15.93 11.03
N LEU A 135 18.54 -14.81 10.51
CA LEU A 135 19.30 -13.88 9.69
C LEU A 135 18.96 -12.45 10.09
N GLU A 136 19.95 -11.58 10.26
CA GLU A 136 19.68 -10.17 10.58
C GLU A 136 19.12 -9.42 9.35
N PRO A 137 18.22 -8.43 9.53
CA PRO A 137 17.58 -7.73 8.41
C PRO A 137 18.58 -7.04 7.47
N SER A 138 19.67 -6.49 8.03
CA SER A 138 20.74 -5.87 7.24
C SER A 138 21.40 -6.87 6.29
N ASP A 139 21.65 -8.09 6.76
CA ASP A 139 22.30 -9.14 5.97
C ASP A 139 21.38 -9.64 4.86
N LEU A 140 20.07 -9.77 5.14
CA LEU A 140 19.08 -10.05 4.10
C LEU A 140 19.11 -8.96 3.02
N ILE A 141 19.06 -7.69 3.42
CA ILE A 141 19.03 -6.57 2.46
C ILE A 141 20.29 -6.59 1.58
N VAL A 142 21.46 -6.58 2.19
CA VAL A 142 22.75 -6.47 1.48
C VAL A 142 23.00 -7.71 0.60
N ASN A 143 22.80 -8.91 1.14
CA ASN A 143 23.23 -10.13 0.47
C ASN A 143 22.16 -10.75 -0.43
N LYS A 144 20.86 -10.49 -0.17
CA LYS A 144 19.75 -11.15 -0.87
C LYS A 144 18.88 -10.20 -1.68
N LEU A 145 18.62 -8.98 -1.22
CA LEU A 145 17.59 -8.12 -1.82
C LEU A 145 18.12 -6.95 -2.65
N LEU A 146 19.32 -6.44 -2.37
CA LEU A 146 19.85 -5.18 -2.94
C LEU A 146 19.82 -5.14 -4.48
N ASN A 147 20.03 -6.27 -5.13
CA ASN A 147 20.10 -6.37 -6.60
C ASN A 147 18.80 -6.92 -7.24
N LYS A 148 17.76 -7.17 -6.45
CA LYS A 148 16.50 -7.70 -6.96
C LYS A 148 15.62 -6.58 -7.51
N LYS A 149 14.87 -6.90 -8.56
CA LYS A 149 13.84 -5.99 -9.08
C LYS A 149 12.67 -5.92 -8.11
N SER A 150 11.91 -4.83 -8.20
CA SER A 150 10.72 -4.65 -7.36
C SER A 150 9.68 -5.75 -7.52
N GLU A 151 9.53 -6.34 -8.70
CA GLU A 151 8.58 -7.45 -8.95
C GLU A 151 9.05 -8.79 -8.37
N GLU A 152 10.31 -8.88 -7.94
CA GLU A 152 10.92 -10.09 -7.38
C GLU A 152 10.91 -10.09 -5.84
N VAL A 153 10.45 -8.99 -5.23
CA VAL A 153 10.41 -8.79 -3.78
C VAL A 153 9.06 -8.22 -3.37
N LEU A 154 8.35 -8.95 -2.51
CA LEU A 154 7.07 -8.55 -1.94
C LEU A 154 7.27 -8.29 -0.45
N CYS A 155 7.20 -7.03 -0.03
CA CYS A 155 7.14 -6.67 1.39
C CYS A 155 5.68 -6.45 1.79
N ILE A 156 5.26 -7.09 2.88
CA ILE A 156 3.93 -6.92 3.44
C ILE A 156 4.02 -6.60 4.92
N GLN A 157 3.32 -5.55 5.32
CA GLN A 157 3.20 -5.17 6.72
C GLN A 157 1.72 -4.96 7.05
N LYS A 158 1.26 -5.49 8.18
CA LYS A 158 -0.08 -5.21 8.69
C LYS A 158 0.05 -4.47 10.02
N GLU A 159 -0.61 -3.32 10.07
CA GLU A 159 -0.67 -2.43 11.21
C GLU A 159 -2.11 -2.32 11.69
N LYS A 160 -2.32 -2.45 13.00
CA LYS A 160 -3.61 -2.27 13.65
C LYS A 160 -3.43 -1.33 14.83
N ASN A 161 -4.20 -0.23 14.87
CA ASN A 161 -4.10 0.77 15.93
C ASN A 161 -2.67 1.30 16.17
N LYS A 162 -1.87 1.46 15.11
CA LYS A 162 -0.46 1.90 15.18
C LYS A 162 0.55 0.89 15.71
N GLU A 163 0.14 -0.37 15.85
CA GLU A 163 1.02 -1.48 16.21
C GLU A 163 1.19 -2.43 15.03
N PHE A 164 2.46 -2.78 14.73
CA PHE A 164 2.79 -3.74 13.68
C PHE A 164 2.61 -5.15 14.20
N ASN A 165 1.75 -5.92 13.53
CA ASN A 165 1.46 -7.29 13.90
C ASN A 165 2.04 -8.29 12.88
N ILE A 166 2.31 -7.82 11.65
CA ILE A 166 2.90 -8.60 10.56
C ILE A 166 3.91 -7.72 9.86
N CYS A 167 5.11 -8.26 9.59
CA CYS A 167 6.10 -7.61 8.74
C CYS A 167 6.97 -8.68 8.07
N ASN A 168 6.55 -9.09 6.87
CA ASN A 168 7.15 -10.18 6.11
C ASN A 168 7.72 -9.69 4.79
N ILE A 169 8.82 -10.29 4.36
CA ILE A 169 9.41 -10.09 3.04
C ILE A 169 9.45 -11.43 2.31
N TYR A 170 8.92 -11.46 1.09
CA TYR A 170 8.93 -12.63 0.23
C TYR A 170 9.74 -12.36 -1.02
N TYR A 171 10.56 -13.32 -1.45
CA TYR A 171 11.34 -13.20 -2.68
C TYR A 171 11.66 -14.57 -3.27
N LYS A 172 12.09 -14.59 -4.53
CA LYS A 172 12.54 -15.83 -5.21
C LYS A 172 14.03 -15.82 -5.52
N GLU A 173 14.71 -16.91 -5.18
CA GLU A 173 16.11 -17.22 -5.52
C GLU A 173 16.27 -18.74 -5.67
N GLY A 174 15.93 -19.27 -6.85
CA GLY A 174 15.73 -20.71 -7.07
C GLY A 174 14.42 -21.20 -6.43
N TYR A 175 14.31 -21.06 -5.11
CA TYR A 175 13.12 -21.28 -4.30
C TYR A 175 12.50 -19.97 -3.84
N THR A 176 11.25 -20.03 -3.38
CA THR A 176 10.58 -18.91 -2.74
C THR A 176 10.87 -18.91 -1.24
N TYR A 177 11.23 -17.74 -0.72
CA TYR A 177 11.56 -17.53 0.67
C TYR A 177 10.59 -16.54 1.32
N ARG A 178 10.33 -16.75 2.60
CA ARG A 178 9.68 -15.82 3.51
C ARG A 178 10.67 -15.41 4.59
N TYR A 179 10.80 -14.12 4.84
CA TYR A 179 11.52 -13.56 5.96
C TYR A 179 10.55 -12.85 6.90
N ASP A 180 10.42 -13.34 8.13
CA ASP A 180 9.67 -12.69 9.22
C ASP A 180 10.62 -11.69 9.92
N THR A 181 10.44 -10.39 9.69
CA THR A 181 11.35 -9.37 10.22
C THR A 181 11.23 -9.20 11.73
N LEU A 182 10.08 -9.52 12.31
CA LEU A 182 9.85 -9.40 13.75
C LEU A 182 10.60 -10.50 14.50
N LYS A 183 10.68 -11.69 13.90
CA LYS A 183 11.41 -12.84 14.46
C LYS A 183 12.83 -13.00 13.93
N LYS A 184 13.17 -12.28 12.86
CA LYS A 184 14.44 -12.41 12.11
C LYS A 184 14.66 -13.80 11.52
N GLU A 185 13.58 -14.40 11.02
CA GLU A 185 13.57 -15.79 10.56
C GLU A 185 13.39 -15.86 9.04
N LEU A 186 14.36 -16.45 8.35
CA LEU A 186 14.28 -16.80 6.93
C LEU A 186 13.84 -18.26 6.79
N MET A 187 12.87 -18.50 5.92
CA MET A 187 12.34 -19.83 5.65
C MET A 187 12.10 -20.03 4.16
N LYS A 188 12.44 -21.21 3.64
CA LYS A 188 11.87 -21.68 2.36
C LYS A 188 10.36 -21.87 2.55
N THR A 189 9.56 -21.44 1.57
CA THR A 189 8.11 -21.46 1.70
C THR A 189 7.46 -21.72 0.35
N ASN A 190 6.41 -22.54 0.34
CA ASN A 190 5.63 -22.78 -0.87
C ASN A 190 4.84 -21.50 -1.23
N PRO A 191 4.88 -21.02 -2.48
CA PRO A 191 4.06 -19.88 -2.90
C PRO A 191 2.57 -20.03 -2.61
N ARG A 192 2.04 -21.27 -2.58
CA ARG A 192 0.67 -21.55 -2.15
C ARG A 192 0.40 -21.08 -0.72
N ASP A 193 1.33 -21.30 0.20
CA ASP A 193 1.17 -20.91 1.60
C ASP A 193 1.19 -19.38 1.75
N ILE A 194 2.02 -18.71 0.93
CA ILE A 194 2.04 -17.24 0.86
C ILE A 194 0.72 -16.70 0.33
N ARG A 195 0.14 -17.32 -0.70
CA ARG A 195 -1.20 -16.94 -1.20
C ARG A 195 -2.26 -17.10 -0.11
N LEU A 196 -2.25 -18.20 0.64
CA LEU A 196 -3.18 -18.43 1.75
C LEU A 196 -2.98 -17.43 2.90
N GLU A 197 -1.72 -17.11 3.21
CA GLU A 197 -1.38 -16.08 4.19
C GLU A 197 -1.91 -14.71 3.75
N LEU A 198 -1.73 -14.35 2.48
CA LEU A 198 -2.29 -13.14 1.89
C LEU A 198 -3.81 -13.05 2.04
N LEU A 199 -4.55 -14.12 1.79
CA LEU A 199 -6.00 -14.13 2.02
C LEU A 199 -6.34 -13.83 3.48
N LYS A 200 -5.59 -14.38 4.44
CA LYS A 200 -5.78 -14.13 5.87
C LYS A 200 -5.42 -12.70 6.27
N ILE A 201 -4.32 -12.15 5.74
CA ILE A 201 -3.90 -10.77 6.02
C ILE A 201 -4.99 -9.78 5.61
N PHE A 202 -5.59 -10.01 4.43
CA PHE A 202 -6.70 -9.23 3.89
C PHE A 202 -8.07 -9.57 4.46
N GLU A 203 -8.16 -10.55 5.38
CA GLU A 203 -9.43 -11.02 5.97
C GLU A 203 -10.45 -11.46 4.90
N TYR A 204 -9.95 -12.02 3.79
CA TYR A 204 -10.76 -12.45 2.67
C TYR A 204 -11.16 -13.93 2.81
N GLY A 205 -12.48 -14.19 2.82
CA GLY A 205 -13.01 -15.56 2.95
C GLY A 205 -12.85 -16.16 4.34
N VAL A 206 -12.53 -15.34 5.35
CA VAL A 206 -12.57 -15.73 6.75
C VAL A 206 -14.00 -15.48 7.24
N SER A 207 -14.83 -16.52 7.26
CA SER A 207 -16.08 -16.50 8.01
C SER A 207 -15.76 -16.83 9.47
N GLU A 208 -16.25 -16.02 10.41
CA GLU A 208 -16.34 -16.42 11.82
C GLU A 208 -17.26 -17.63 12.01
#